data_AF-A0A2C6MIJ1-F1
#
_entry.id   AF-A0A2C6MIJ1-F1
#
_cell.length_a   1.000
_cell.length_b   1.000
_cell.length_c   1.000
_cell.angle_alpha   90.00
_cell.angle_beta   90.00
_cell.angle_gamma   90.00
#
_symmetry.space_group_name_H-M   'P 1'
#
loop_
_entity.id
_entity.type
_entity.pdbx_description
1 polymer ?
#
loop_
_entity_poly.entity_id
_entity_poly.type
_entity_poly.pdbx_seq_one_letter_code
_entity_poly.pdbx_strand_id
1 'polypeptide(L)'
;MKEFLLGITGLWKVVKHYEEWSALAGCLEACKNTIVNMEIVDFTMAARLMKAVAGWDMDGQEVQALCERVVNLERAFNTREGLSRQDDTLPGRFTDEPLPAAWWSCRPCWRILPGQRLGDFYRTSHLQQTQGVGPGQGGPGIEGAWLHS
;
A
#
# COMPACT_ATOMS: atom_id res chain seq x y z
N MET A 1 -1.24 -28.14 -10.56
CA MET A 1 -1.74 -26.76 -10.68
C MET A 1 -3.07 -26.67 -9.96
N LYS A 2 -3.04 -26.45 -8.64
CA LYS A 2 -4.24 -26.28 -7.82
C LYS A 2 -4.44 -24.78 -7.61
N GLU A 3 -5.56 -24.27 -8.12
CA GLU A 3 -6.40 -23.26 -7.47
C GLU A 3 -5.67 -22.05 -6.85
N PHE A 4 -5.23 -21.12 -7.69
CA PHE A 4 -4.87 -19.75 -7.26
C PHE A 4 -5.90 -18.74 -7.79
N LEU A 5 -7.18 -19.00 -7.54
CA LEU A 5 -8.20 -17.96 -7.57
C LEU A 5 -8.16 -17.28 -6.20
N LEU A 6 -7.23 -16.33 -6.03
CA LEU A 6 -7.33 -15.38 -4.94
C LEU A 6 -8.70 -14.71 -5.08
N GLY A 7 -9.64 -15.08 -4.20
CA GLY A 7 -10.89 -14.34 -4.08
C GLY A 7 -10.61 -12.86 -3.85
N ILE A 8 -11.63 -12.02 -3.94
CA ILE A 8 -11.50 -10.56 -3.80
C ILE A 8 -10.71 -10.16 -2.54
N THR A 9 -10.85 -10.92 -1.44
CA THR A 9 -10.10 -10.71 -0.18
C THR A 9 -8.59 -10.94 -0.31
N GLY A 10 -8.15 -11.79 -1.23
CA GLY A 10 -6.73 -12.04 -1.51
C GLY A 10 -6.07 -10.92 -2.30
N LEU A 11 -6.83 -10.21 -3.16
CA LEU A 11 -6.31 -9.12 -3.98
C LEU A 11 -5.79 -7.95 -3.12
N TRP A 12 -6.51 -7.58 -2.05
CA TRP A 12 -6.11 -6.49 -1.18
C TRP A 12 -4.78 -6.76 -0.46
N LYS A 13 -4.54 -8.02 -0.09
CA LYS A 13 -3.28 -8.44 0.53
C LYS A 13 -2.11 -8.29 -0.44
N VAL A 14 -2.35 -8.58 -1.72
CA VAL A 14 -1.34 -8.40 -2.78
C VAL A 14 -1.04 -6.92 -2.98
N VAL A 15 -2.06 -6.06 -3.03
CA VAL A 15 -1.86 -4.60 -3.15
C VAL A 15 -1.06 -4.07 -1.96
N LYS A 16 -1.46 -4.38 -0.72
CA LYS A 16 -0.72 -3.98 0.49
C LYS A 16 0.75 -4.41 0.43
N HIS A 17 0.99 -5.66 0.05
CA HIS A 17 2.36 -6.21 -0.05
C HIS A 17 3.21 -5.43 -1.07
N TYR A 18 2.67 -5.12 -2.24
CA TYR A 18 3.40 -4.36 -3.27
C TYR A 18 3.57 -2.88 -2.93
N GLU A 19 2.67 -2.28 -2.14
CA GLU A 19 2.87 -0.94 -1.58
C GLU A 19 4.06 -0.93 -0.61
N GLU A 20 4.14 -1.91 0.31
CA GLU A 20 5.27 -2.06 1.23
C GLU A 20 6.59 -2.29 0.49
N TRP A 21 6.58 -3.10 -0.57
CA TRP A 21 7.77 -3.31 -1.41
C TRP A 21 8.17 -2.08 -2.19
N SER A 22 7.20 -1.29 -2.63
CA SER A 22 7.47 -0.01 -3.28
C SER A 22 8.09 0.98 -2.29
N ALA A 23 7.60 1.00 -1.05
CA ALA A 23 8.19 1.78 0.04
C ALA A 23 9.61 1.32 0.37
N LEU A 24 9.86 0.01 0.43
CA LEU A 24 11.20 -0.56 0.61
C LEU A 24 12.16 -0.10 -0.49
N ALA A 25 11.73 -0.18 -1.75
CA ALA A 25 12.53 0.26 -2.90
C ALA A 25 12.86 1.76 -2.83
N GLY A 26 11.89 2.59 -2.44
CA GLY A 26 12.10 4.02 -2.22
C GLY A 26 13.08 4.30 -1.08
N CYS A 27 12.90 3.65 0.08
CA CYS A 27 13.73 3.91 1.26
C CYS A 27 15.17 3.41 1.12
N LEU A 28 15.37 2.28 0.43
CA LEU A 28 16.71 1.76 0.12
C LEU A 28 17.37 2.44 -1.09
N GLU A 29 16.65 3.34 -1.78
CA GLU A 29 17.07 3.93 -3.06
C GLU A 29 17.50 2.86 -4.08
N ALA A 30 16.81 1.72 -4.05
CA ALA A 30 17.09 0.56 -4.88
C ALA A 30 16.18 0.55 -6.11
N CYS A 31 16.70 0.00 -7.21
CA CYS A 31 15.92 -0.10 -8.45
C CYS A 31 14.64 -0.92 -8.24
N LYS A 32 13.48 -0.37 -8.62
CA LYS A 32 12.20 -1.08 -8.52
C LYS A 32 12.19 -2.42 -9.25
N ASN A 33 13.01 -2.61 -10.28
CA ASN A 33 13.08 -3.89 -10.98
C ASN A 33 13.62 -5.03 -10.09
N THR A 34 14.55 -4.75 -9.17
CA THR A 34 15.14 -5.77 -8.29
C THR A 34 14.25 -6.15 -7.12
N ILE A 35 13.32 -5.27 -6.73
CA ILE A 35 12.40 -5.48 -5.61
C ILE A 35 11.00 -5.81 -6.12
N VAL A 36 10.35 -4.89 -6.83
CA VAL A 36 8.93 -4.99 -7.21
C VAL A 36 8.66 -5.97 -8.36
N ASN A 37 9.56 -6.08 -9.35
CA ASN A 37 9.31 -6.94 -10.52
C ASN A 37 9.94 -8.34 -10.38
N MET A 38 11.21 -8.40 -10.00
CA MET A 38 11.97 -9.66 -9.95
C MET A 38 12.04 -10.26 -8.54
N GLU A 39 11.67 -9.50 -7.51
CA GLU A 39 11.57 -10.02 -6.14
C GLU A 39 12.91 -10.55 -5.58
N ILE A 40 14.04 -10.08 -6.12
CA ILE A 40 15.37 -10.56 -5.76
C ILE A 40 15.76 -10.07 -4.36
N VAL A 41 15.42 -8.83 -4.05
CA VAL A 41 15.65 -8.22 -2.74
C VAL A 41 14.34 -8.21 -1.97
N ASP A 42 14.12 -9.27 -1.19
CA ASP A 42 13.01 -9.37 -0.24
C ASP A 42 13.34 -8.65 1.09
N PHE A 43 12.39 -8.63 2.04
CA PHE A 43 12.59 -8.00 3.34
C PHE A 43 13.74 -8.61 4.14
N THR A 44 13.96 -9.92 4.01
CA THR A 44 15.04 -10.63 4.70
C THR A 44 16.40 -10.21 4.16
N MET A 45 16.53 -10.11 2.83
CA MET A 45 17.72 -9.61 2.18
C MET A 45 17.95 -8.13 2.49
N ALA A 46 16.90 -7.32 2.51
CA ALA A 46 16.97 -5.93 2.94
C ALA A 46 17.51 -5.78 4.37
N ALA A 47 17.00 -6.58 5.33
CA ALA A 47 17.49 -6.59 6.70
C ALA A 47 19.00 -6.90 6.77
N ARG A 48 19.45 -7.89 5.98
CA ARG A 48 20.89 -8.23 5.87
C ARG A 48 21.72 -7.08 5.29
N LEU A 49 21.20 -6.39 4.27
CA LEU A 49 21.86 -5.22 3.67
C LEU A 49 21.94 -4.06 4.67
N MET A 50 20.86 -3.79 5.40
CA MET A 50 20.80 -2.74 6.42
C MET A 50 21.78 -3.01 7.56
N LYS A 51 21.89 -4.25 8.03
CA LYS A 51 22.90 -4.65 9.02
C LYS A 51 24.33 -4.49 8.49
N ALA A 52 24.58 -4.86 7.24
CA ALA A 52 25.91 -4.78 6.64
C ALA A 52 26.37 -3.33 6.38
N VAL A 53 25.46 -2.44 6.01
CA VAL A 53 25.78 -1.06 5.60
C VAL A 53 25.64 -0.08 6.76
N ALA A 54 24.55 -0.15 7.52
CA ALA A 54 24.20 0.81 8.57
C ALA A 54 24.37 0.25 9.99
N GLY A 55 24.65 -1.04 10.14
CA GLY A 55 24.77 -1.69 11.44
C GLY A 55 23.44 -1.88 12.17
N TRP A 56 22.30 -1.69 11.49
CA TRP A 56 20.98 -1.87 12.08
C TRP A 56 20.64 -3.35 12.19
N ASP A 57 20.43 -3.82 13.42
CA ASP A 57 20.06 -5.21 13.67
C ASP A 57 18.54 -5.34 13.70
N MET A 58 17.99 -5.77 12.56
CA MET A 58 16.55 -6.00 12.36
C MET A 58 16.35 -7.32 11.64
N ASP A 59 15.17 -7.91 11.78
CA ASP A 59 14.71 -9.01 10.95
C ASP A 59 13.81 -8.54 9.79
N GLY A 60 13.44 -9.46 8.89
CA GLY A 60 12.60 -9.13 7.74
C GLY A 60 11.19 -8.66 8.11
N GLN A 61 10.61 -9.14 9.22
CA GLN A 61 9.28 -8.72 9.66
C GLN A 61 9.32 -7.29 10.19
N GLU A 62 10.38 -6.93 10.92
CA GLU A 62 10.61 -5.57 11.39
C GLU A 62 10.83 -4.59 10.23
N VAL A 63 11.55 -5.00 9.19
CA VAL A 63 11.70 -4.20 7.96
C VAL A 63 10.36 -4.03 7.23
N GLN A 64 9.55 -5.09 7.13
CA GLN A 64 8.21 -4.98 6.55
C GLN A 64 7.32 -4.02 7.35
N ALA A 65 7.32 -4.10 8.68
CA ALA A 65 6.58 -3.20 9.55
C ALA A 65 7.07 -1.74 9.45
N LEU A 66 8.37 -1.52 9.22
CA LEU A 66 8.92 -0.21 8.90
C LEU A 66 8.36 0.34 7.58
N CYS A 67 8.28 -0.48 6.53
CA CYS A 67 7.71 -0.09 5.24
C CYS A 67 6.22 0.24 5.34
N GLU A 68 5.45 -0.58 6.09
CA GLU A 68 4.04 -0.29 6.39
C GLU A 68 3.88 1.06 7.11
N ARG A 69 4.81 1.41 8.00
CA ARG A 69 4.80 2.72 8.67
C ARG A 69 5.02 3.87 7.69
N VAL A 70 5.93 3.71 6.72
CA VAL A 70 6.20 4.73 5.69
C VAL A 70 4.94 4.99 4.86
N VAL A 71 4.29 3.94 4.35
CA VAL A 71 3.02 4.07 3.59
C VAL A 71 1.94 4.76 4.41
N ASN A 72 1.82 4.42 5.71
CA ASN A 72 0.86 5.08 6.60
C ASN A 72 1.20 6.55 6.85
N LEU A 73 2.49 6.91 6.97
CA LEU A 73 2.92 8.29 7.15
C LEU A 73 2.63 9.14 5.89
N GLU A 74 2.89 8.60 4.71
CA GLU A 74 2.53 9.23 3.44
C GLU A 74 1.01 9.47 3.35
N ARG A 75 0.20 8.46 3.75
CA ARG A 75 -1.25 8.63 3.78
C ARG A 75 -1.69 9.67 4.80
N ALA A 76 -1.09 9.69 5.98
CA ALA A 76 -1.41 10.65 7.04
C ALA A 76 -1.11 12.08 6.59
N PHE A 77 0.04 12.29 5.93
CA PHE A 77 0.38 13.56 5.30
C PHE A 77 -0.67 13.98 4.28
N ASN A 78 -1.02 13.11 3.33
CA ASN A 78 -2.02 13.45 2.32
C ASN A 78 -3.40 13.73 2.92
N THR A 79 -3.78 13.00 3.97
CA THR A 79 -5.04 13.21 4.68
C THR A 79 -5.08 14.57 5.36
N ARG A 80 -3.96 14.99 5.96
CA ARG A 80 -3.80 16.33 6.53
C ARG A 80 -3.97 17.43 5.47
N GLU A 81 -3.47 17.20 4.27
CA GLU A 81 -3.62 18.13 3.12
C GLU A 81 -5.02 18.06 2.46
N GLY A 82 -5.93 17.23 2.98
CA GLY A 82 -7.33 17.16 2.54
C GLY A 82 -7.68 15.97 1.66
N LEU A 83 -6.75 15.04 1.40
CA LEU A 83 -7.06 13.79 0.70
C LEU A 83 -8.01 12.94 1.56
N SER A 84 -9.08 12.44 0.97
CA SER A 84 -10.10 11.65 1.64
C SER A 84 -10.39 10.36 0.89
N ARG A 85 -11.26 9.52 1.49
CA ARG A 85 -11.68 8.26 0.86
C ARG A 85 -12.40 8.46 -0.48
N GLN A 86 -13.06 9.60 -0.69
CA GLN A 86 -13.78 9.87 -1.93
C GLN A 86 -12.84 10.05 -3.13
N ASP A 87 -11.58 10.40 -2.84
CA ASP A 87 -10.56 10.68 -3.85
C ASP A 87 -9.84 9.40 -4.31
N ASP A 88 -9.99 8.30 -3.57
CA ASP A 88 -9.44 6.99 -3.91
C ASP A 88 -10.34 6.25 -4.92
N THR A 89 -10.50 6.85 -6.11
CA THR A 89 -11.29 6.31 -7.23
C THR A 89 -10.49 6.35 -8.53
N LEU A 90 -10.91 5.57 -9.52
CA LEU A 90 -10.33 5.61 -10.86
C LEU A 90 -11.04 6.67 -11.73
N PRO A 91 -10.37 7.21 -12.77
CA PRO A 91 -11.03 8.02 -13.80
C PRO A 91 -12.20 7.29 -14.45
N GLY A 92 -13.28 8.01 -14.79
CA GLY A 92 -14.54 7.46 -15.32
C GLY A 92 -14.36 6.53 -16.52
N ARG A 93 -13.37 6.78 -17.38
CA ARG A 93 -13.01 5.89 -18.51
C ARG A 93 -12.76 4.44 -18.08
N PHE A 94 -12.18 4.21 -16.91
CA PHE A 94 -11.90 2.86 -16.43
C PHE A 94 -13.08 2.21 -15.70
N THR A 95 -14.04 3.00 -15.21
CA THR A 95 -15.20 2.50 -14.47
C THR A 95 -16.44 2.35 -15.35
N ASP A 96 -16.60 3.22 -16.35
CA ASP A 96 -17.84 3.41 -17.09
C ASP A 96 -17.74 2.92 -18.55
N GLU A 97 -16.55 2.95 -19.15
CA GLU A 97 -16.32 2.55 -20.54
C GLU A 97 -15.71 1.12 -20.62
N PRO A 98 -16.41 0.14 -21.22
CA PRO A 98 -15.84 -1.18 -21.42
C PRO A 98 -14.75 -1.17 -22.50
N LEU A 99 -13.72 -2.01 -22.33
CA LEU A 99 -12.70 -2.21 -23.36
C LEU A 99 -13.34 -2.69 -24.68
N PRO A 100 -12.84 -2.23 -25.85
CA PRO A 100 -13.36 -2.68 -27.14
C PRO A 100 -13.27 -4.20 -27.31
N ALA A 101 -14.37 -4.83 -27.72
CA ALA A 101 -14.51 -6.29 -27.82
C ALA A 101 -13.52 -6.95 -28.80
N ALA A 102 -12.91 -6.17 -29.72
CA ALA A 102 -11.96 -6.66 -30.71
C ALA A 102 -10.67 -7.28 -30.11
N TRP A 103 -10.39 -7.05 -28.82
CA TRP A 103 -9.18 -7.51 -28.16
C TRP A 103 -9.42 -8.61 -27.10
N TRP A 104 -10.68 -8.99 -26.84
CA TRP A 104 -11.03 -9.89 -25.73
C TRP A 104 -12.40 -10.54 -25.96
N SER A 105 -12.41 -11.76 -26.49
CA SER A 105 -13.62 -12.54 -26.84
C SER A 105 -14.38 -13.11 -25.64
N CYS A 106 -14.10 -12.69 -24.42
CA CYS A 106 -14.62 -13.34 -23.22
C CYS A 106 -15.32 -12.32 -22.32
N ARG A 107 -16.37 -12.72 -21.61
CA ARG A 107 -17.06 -11.87 -20.62
C ARG A 107 -17.08 -12.62 -19.28
N PRO A 108 -17.06 -11.96 -18.10
CA PRO A 108 -16.91 -10.53 -17.82
C PRO A 108 -15.81 -10.25 -16.77
N CYS A 109 -14.57 -10.00 -17.19
CA CYS A 109 -13.53 -9.44 -16.29
C CYS A 109 -13.56 -7.91 -16.18
N TRP A 110 -14.46 -7.24 -16.89
CA TRP A 110 -14.34 -5.81 -17.22
C TRP A 110 -15.02 -4.85 -16.24
N ARG A 111 -15.85 -5.33 -15.31
CA ARG A 111 -16.41 -4.43 -14.29
C ARG A 111 -15.41 -4.32 -13.14
N ILE A 112 -14.54 -3.30 -13.18
CA ILE A 112 -13.80 -2.87 -11.99
C ILE A 112 -14.86 -2.64 -10.92
N LEU A 113 -14.74 -3.41 -9.84
CA LEU A 113 -15.81 -3.56 -8.87
C LEU A 113 -15.96 -2.22 -8.10
N PRO A 114 -17.20 -1.74 -7.89
CA PRO A 114 -17.44 -0.40 -7.33
C PRO A 114 -16.84 -0.22 -5.93
N GLY A 115 -16.61 1.04 -5.55
CA GLY A 115 -15.91 1.51 -4.33
C GLY A 115 -16.40 1.00 -2.96
N GLN A 116 -17.45 0.17 -2.92
CA GLN A 116 -17.85 -0.60 -1.74
C GLN A 116 -16.75 -1.54 -1.22
N ARG A 117 -15.75 -1.88 -2.04
CA ARG A 117 -14.72 -2.87 -1.69
C ARG A 117 -13.39 -2.29 -1.19
N LEU A 118 -13.21 -0.97 -1.29
CA LEU A 118 -12.07 -0.27 -0.71
C LEU A 118 -12.05 -0.39 0.82
N GLY A 119 -13.22 -0.57 1.44
CA GLY A 119 -13.35 -0.78 2.89
C GLY A 119 -12.63 -2.03 3.40
N ASP A 120 -12.54 -3.09 2.60
CA ASP A 120 -11.80 -4.31 2.95
C ASP A 120 -10.30 -4.06 2.92
N PHE A 121 -9.82 -3.32 1.91
CA PHE A 121 -8.42 -2.90 1.82
C PHE A 121 -8.02 -2.05 3.03
N TYR A 122 -8.76 -0.99 3.38
CA TYR A 122 -8.41 -0.19 4.56
C TYR A 122 -8.43 -0.99 5.87
N ARG A 123 -9.30 -2.01 5.97
CA ARG A 123 -9.31 -2.93 7.12
C ARG A 123 -8.05 -3.79 7.18
N THR A 124 -7.51 -4.21 6.04
CA THR A 124 -6.29 -5.02 5.99
C THR A 124 -5.01 -4.20 6.14
N SER A 125 -5.02 -2.93 5.75
CA SER A 125 -3.81 -2.09 5.66
C SER A 125 -3.52 -1.25 6.91
N HIS A 126 -4.29 -1.43 8.01
CA HIS A 126 -4.26 -0.59 9.22
C HIS A 126 -4.45 0.94 9.00
N LEU A 127 -4.65 1.40 7.76
CA LEU A 127 -4.93 2.78 7.33
C LEU A 127 -6.13 3.43 8.04
N GLN A 128 -6.97 2.67 8.73
CA GLN A 128 -8.07 3.17 9.57
C GLN A 128 -7.62 4.18 10.62
N GLN A 129 -6.38 4.09 11.13
CA GLN A 129 -5.90 4.99 12.19
C GLN A 129 -5.73 6.45 11.73
N THR A 130 -5.57 6.67 10.42
CA THR A 130 -5.47 8.03 9.85
C THR A 130 -6.83 8.67 9.55
N GLN A 131 -7.93 7.91 9.61
CA GLN A 131 -9.28 8.42 9.36
C GLN A 131 -9.87 9.24 10.52
N GLY A 132 -9.09 9.47 11.59
CA GLY A 132 -9.48 10.28 12.75
C GLY A 132 -9.01 11.74 12.73
N VAL A 133 -8.26 12.18 11.72
CA VAL A 133 -7.74 13.56 11.65
C VAL A 133 -8.26 14.24 10.38
N GLY A 134 -9.54 14.59 10.40
CA GLY A 134 -10.09 15.52 9.42
C GLY A 134 -9.65 16.96 9.73
N PRO A 135 -9.62 17.87 8.74
CA PRO A 135 -9.38 19.28 8.98
C PRO A 135 -10.52 19.83 9.86
N GLY A 136 -10.25 20.04 11.14
CA GLY A 136 -11.18 20.64 12.10
C GLY A 136 -11.78 19.74 13.18
N GLN A 137 -11.34 18.47 13.32
CA GLN A 137 -11.71 17.67 14.49
C GLN A 137 -10.50 17.51 15.42
N GLY A 138 -10.45 18.36 16.44
CA GLY A 138 -9.45 18.31 17.50
C GLY A 138 -9.58 17.04 18.33
N GLY A 139 -8.79 16.02 17.99
CA GLY A 139 -8.32 15.01 18.95
C GLY A 139 -7.14 15.56 19.76
N PRO A 140 -6.85 15.01 20.95
CA PRO A 140 -5.77 15.50 21.80
C PRO A 140 -4.44 15.45 21.03
N GLY A 141 -3.75 16.59 21.03
CA GLY A 141 -2.69 16.93 20.08
C GLY A 141 -1.58 15.89 19.93
N ILE A 142 -1.26 15.62 18.67
CA ILE A 142 -0.02 14.97 18.22
C ILE A 142 1.21 15.88 18.34
N GLU A 143 1.11 17.03 19.02
CA GLU A 143 2.21 17.97 19.25
C GLU A 143 3.27 17.48 20.25
N GLY A 144 3.11 16.28 20.84
CA GLY A 144 4.08 15.73 21.81
C GLY A 144 4.87 14.50 21.37
N ALA A 145 4.50 13.83 20.27
CA ALA A 145 5.05 12.50 19.95
C ALA A 145 6.37 12.51 19.14
N TRP A 146 6.82 13.68 18.68
CA TRP A 146 7.97 13.83 17.79
C TRP A 146 9.25 14.34 18.48
N LEU A 147 9.20 14.66 19.77
CA LEU A 147 10.29 15.37 20.47
C LEU A 147 11.10 14.54 21.47
N HIS A 148 10.91 13.22 21.54
CA HIS A 148 11.74 12.38 22.40
C HIS A 148 12.30 11.18 21.63
N SER A 149 13.57 11.39 21.21
CA SER A 149 14.72 10.47 21.11
C SER A 149 14.51 9.04 20.61
#